data_AF-A0A1A3QFG7-F1
#
_entry.id   AF-A0A1A3QFG7-F1
#
_cell.length_a   1.000
_cell.length_b   1.000
_cell.length_c   1.000
_cell.angle_alpha   90.00
_cell.angle_beta   90.00
_cell.angle_gamma   90.00
#
_symmetry.space_group_name_H-M   'P 1'
#
loop_
_entity.id
_entity.type
_entity.pdbx_description
1 polymer ?
#
loop_
_entity_poly.entity_id
_entity_poly.type
_entity_poly.pdbx_seq_one_letter_code
_entity_poly.pdbx_strand_id
1 'polypeptide(L)'
;MLTQLVALSPGDGRLAGLVRRVCAQTLSLPPLPSAVEVFEPASEAEAVVAEFAEQFSADVSAITGDQRSRLWKQLGDSTFSVVTQMYIADFVPRVRAGLEALGVGSEHLGWVSGPVDWDHTTEPSDLVFNEFLPAVARMRAVDPVTAELVRLRGAAQHNCRLCKSLREATALDAGGSESLYGDIERYEDSSRLTRRAKAALRYTDGLVWTPAHLVADVAAEVRSGFSEAEAVELTFDVMRNASNKVAVSLGADAPRVEEGTERYLLDVDGQTVFS
;
A
#
# COMPACT_ATOMS: atom_id res chain seq x y z
N MET A 1 10.98 7.80 -7.63
CA MET A 1 10.50 6.71 -6.75
C MET A 1 9.58 5.74 -7.49
N LEU A 2 8.35 6.11 -7.89
CA LEU A 2 7.44 5.17 -8.57
C LEU A 2 8.01 4.60 -9.88
N THR A 3 8.71 5.40 -10.68
CA THR A 3 9.33 4.95 -11.94
C THR A 3 10.23 3.73 -11.78
N GLN A 4 11.04 3.67 -10.72
CA GLN A 4 11.92 2.51 -10.48
C GLN A 4 11.10 1.26 -10.13
N LEU A 5 10.05 1.40 -9.32
CA LEU A 5 9.15 0.29 -9.01
C LEU A 5 8.42 -0.22 -10.27
N VAL A 6 8.00 0.68 -11.16
CA VAL A 6 7.36 0.34 -12.44
C VAL A 6 8.33 -0.34 -13.40
N ALA A 7 9.62 0.01 -13.35
CA ALA A 7 10.66 -0.58 -14.19
C ALA A 7 11.01 -2.03 -13.83
N LEU A 8 10.70 -2.50 -12.61
CA LEU A 8 11.01 -3.87 -12.19
C LEU A 8 10.30 -4.90 -13.10
N SER A 9 11.06 -5.82 -13.66
CA SER A 9 10.57 -6.97 -14.41
C SER A 9 11.51 -8.18 -14.24
N PRO A 10 11.70 -8.70 -13.01
CA PRO A 10 12.69 -9.74 -12.74
C PRO A 10 12.51 -11.00 -13.60
N GLY A 11 13.62 -11.69 -13.86
CA GLY A 11 13.62 -12.92 -14.66
C GLY A 11 13.19 -12.67 -16.10
N ASP A 12 12.30 -13.51 -16.63
CA ASP A 12 11.76 -13.37 -17.99
C ASP A 12 10.61 -12.34 -18.10
N GLY A 13 10.23 -11.70 -16.98
CA GLY A 13 9.17 -10.70 -16.93
C GLY A 13 7.74 -11.24 -17.06
N ARG A 14 7.55 -12.54 -17.28
CA ARG A 14 6.22 -13.11 -17.53
C ARG A 14 5.34 -13.08 -16.28
N LEU A 15 5.88 -13.46 -15.12
CA LEU A 15 5.13 -13.38 -13.86
C LEU A 15 4.76 -11.94 -13.49
N ALA A 16 5.68 -10.98 -13.70
CA ALA A 16 5.41 -9.56 -13.48
C ALA A 16 4.25 -9.08 -14.36
N GLY A 17 4.26 -9.43 -15.66
CA GLY A 17 3.19 -9.10 -16.59
C GLY A 17 1.83 -9.69 -16.23
N LEU A 18 1.81 -10.97 -15.80
CA LEU A 18 0.60 -11.64 -15.31
C LEU A 18 0.02 -10.94 -14.09
N VAL A 19 0.85 -10.73 -13.06
CA VAL A 19 0.45 -10.10 -11.80
C VAL A 19 -0.07 -8.68 -12.02
N ARG A 20 0.63 -7.88 -12.84
CA ARG A 20 0.19 -6.51 -13.23
C ARG A 20 -1.20 -6.51 -13.85
N ARG A 21 -1.48 -7.45 -14.75
CA ARG A 21 -2.81 -7.52 -15.37
C ARG A 21 -3.87 -7.95 -14.35
N VAL A 22 -3.62 -9.02 -13.60
CA VAL A 22 -4.60 -9.57 -12.65
C VAL A 22 -4.97 -8.51 -11.60
N CYS A 23 -3.98 -7.89 -10.96
CA CYS A 23 -4.22 -6.83 -9.99
C CYS A 23 -5.05 -5.70 -10.60
N ALA A 24 -4.66 -5.19 -11.77
CA ALA A 24 -5.38 -4.10 -12.42
C ALA A 24 -6.82 -4.45 -12.79
N GLN A 25 -7.06 -5.68 -13.27
CA GLN A 25 -8.41 -6.19 -13.56
C GLN A 25 -9.26 -6.26 -12.29
N THR A 26 -8.74 -6.81 -11.20
CA THR A 26 -9.44 -6.87 -9.91
C THR A 26 -9.80 -5.48 -9.40
N LEU A 27 -8.94 -4.48 -9.62
CA LEU A 27 -9.15 -3.10 -9.18
C LEU A 27 -9.98 -2.26 -10.14
N SER A 28 -10.29 -2.77 -11.33
CA SER A 28 -10.88 -1.99 -12.44
C SER A 28 -10.05 -0.75 -12.80
N LEU A 29 -8.73 -0.86 -12.73
CA LEU A 29 -7.77 0.20 -13.08
C LEU A 29 -6.93 -0.19 -14.31
N PRO A 30 -6.28 0.78 -15.00
CA PRO A 30 -5.27 0.46 -16.00
C PRO A 30 -4.08 -0.29 -15.37
N PRO A 31 -3.55 -1.35 -16.02
CA PRO A 31 -2.37 -2.04 -15.53
C PRO A 31 -1.12 -1.16 -15.61
N LEU A 32 -0.15 -1.47 -14.76
CA LEU A 32 1.21 -0.98 -14.98
C LEU A 32 1.74 -1.50 -16.33
N PRO A 33 2.63 -0.75 -17.01
CA PRO A 33 3.34 -1.25 -18.18
C PRO A 33 3.99 -2.61 -17.89
N SER A 34 4.13 -3.48 -18.88
CA SER A 34 4.76 -4.81 -18.73
C SER A 34 5.76 -5.07 -19.85
N ALA A 35 6.94 -5.61 -19.52
CA ALA A 35 7.94 -6.01 -20.50
C ALA A 35 7.44 -7.15 -21.39
N VAL A 36 6.62 -8.03 -20.81
CA VAL A 36 5.97 -9.16 -21.47
C VAL A 36 4.47 -9.06 -21.22
N GLU A 37 3.68 -8.98 -22.29
CA GLU A 37 2.22 -9.02 -22.19
C GLU A 37 1.74 -10.45 -21.96
N VAL A 38 0.85 -10.62 -20.96
CA VAL A 38 0.31 -11.94 -20.60
C VAL A 38 -1.21 -11.87 -20.52
N PHE A 39 -1.89 -12.64 -21.38
CA PHE A 39 -3.37 -12.67 -21.49
C PHE A 39 -4.04 -13.80 -20.72
N GLU A 40 -3.30 -14.81 -20.29
CA GLU A 40 -3.81 -15.88 -19.43
C GLU A 40 -2.65 -16.65 -18.78
N PRO A 41 -2.90 -17.28 -17.63
CA PRO A 41 -1.97 -18.25 -17.07
C PRO A 41 -1.70 -19.40 -18.06
N ALA A 42 -0.43 -19.77 -18.25
CA ALA A 42 -0.02 -20.87 -19.12
C ALA A 42 0.44 -22.12 -18.35
N SER A 43 0.47 -22.07 -17.01
CA SER A 43 0.90 -23.16 -16.15
C SER A 43 0.11 -23.20 -14.84
N GLU A 44 0.19 -24.31 -14.11
CA GLU A 44 -0.39 -24.44 -12.77
C GLU A 44 0.19 -23.39 -11.81
N ALA A 45 1.51 -23.15 -11.88
CA ALA A 45 2.17 -22.13 -11.07
C ALA A 45 1.60 -20.73 -11.36
N GLU A 46 1.45 -20.37 -12.64
CA GLU A 46 0.85 -19.09 -13.04
C GLU A 46 -0.62 -18.98 -12.61
N ALA A 47 -1.39 -20.08 -12.68
CA ALA A 47 -2.79 -20.07 -12.24
C ALA A 47 -2.91 -19.82 -10.73
N VAL A 48 -2.04 -20.46 -9.92
CA VAL A 48 -1.98 -20.21 -8.47
C VAL A 48 -1.54 -18.77 -8.17
N VAL A 49 -0.56 -18.24 -8.91
CA VAL A 49 -0.12 -16.85 -8.76
C VAL A 49 -1.24 -15.87 -9.10
N ALA A 50 -1.98 -16.11 -10.19
CA ALA A 50 -3.10 -15.27 -10.60
C ALA A 50 -4.22 -15.29 -9.56
N GLU A 51 -4.64 -16.47 -9.09
CA GLU A 51 -5.65 -16.58 -8.02
C GLU A 51 -5.22 -15.84 -6.75
N PHE A 52 -3.96 -15.99 -6.34
CA PHE A 52 -3.42 -15.32 -5.16
C PHE A 52 -3.36 -13.79 -5.34
N ALA A 53 -2.95 -13.31 -6.52
CA ALA A 53 -2.88 -11.88 -6.82
C ALA A 53 -4.27 -11.23 -6.89
N GLU A 54 -5.28 -11.93 -7.39
CA GLU A 54 -6.68 -11.50 -7.36
C GLU A 54 -7.16 -11.34 -5.92
N GLN A 55 -7.00 -12.38 -5.08
CA GLN A 55 -7.39 -12.31 -3.67
C GLN A 55 -6.61 -11.23 -2.91
N PHE A 56 -5.30 -11.10 -3.16
CA PHE A 56 -4.45 -10.05 -2.58
C PHE A 56 -4.98 -8.64 -2.89
N SER A 57 -5.43 -8.42 -4.12
CA SER A 57 -5.93 -7.12 -4.59
C SER A 57 -7.34 -6.83 -4.07
N ALA A 58 -8.20 -7.84 -4.04
CA ALA A 58 -9.59 -7.74 -3.59
C ALA A 58 -9.69 -7.57 -2.06
N ASP A 59 -9.10 -8.49 -1.30
CA ASP A 59 -9.06 -8.45 0.17
C ASP A 59 -7.94 -9.38 0.67
N VAL A 60 -6.79 -8.79 1.02
CA VAL A 60 -5.63 -9.54 1.52
C VAL A 60 -5.93 -10.27 2.85
N SER A 61 -6.87 -9.77 3.65
CA SER A 61 -7.18 -10.33 4.96
C SER A 61 -7.94 -11.66 4.85
N ALA A 62 -8.56 -11.91 3.70
CA ALA A 62 -9.28 -13.14 3.39
C ALA A 62 -8.40 -14.22 2.73
N ILE A 63 -7.09 -13.99 2.57
CA ILE A 63 -6.16 -15.02 2.06
C ILE A 63 -6.10 -16.19 3.06
N THR A 64 -6.43 -17.39 2.55
CA THR A 64 -6.50 -18.60 3.35
C THR A 64 -5.15 -19.31 3.51
N GLY A 65 -5.05 -20.19 4.52
CA GLY A 65 -3.87 -21.05 4.70
C GLY A 65 -3.61 -22.00 3.52
N ASP A 66 -4.67 -22.45 2.84
CA ASP A 66 -4.55 -23.27 1.63
C ASP A 66 -3.93 -22.48 0.46
N GLN A 67 -4.41 -21.25 0.21
CA GLN A 67 -3.85 -20.38 -0.81
C GLN A 67 -2.37 -20.10 -0.58
N ARG A 68 -1.96 -19.82 0.68
CA ARG A 68 -0.54 -19.67 1.04
C ARG A 68 0.26 -20.93 0.77
N SER A 69 -0.27 -22.10 1.16
CA SER A 69 0.41 -23.39 0.99
C SER A 69 0.61 -23.72 -0.49
N ARG A 70 -0.41 -23.48 -1.33
CA ARG A 70 -0.32 -23.66 -2.79
C ARG A 70 0.68 -22.69 -3.42
N LEU A 71 0.65 -21.42 -3.03
CA LEU A 71 1.61 -20.43 -3.54
C LEU A 71 3.06 -20.84 -3.20
N TRP A 72 3.32 -21.18 -1.95
CA TRP A 72 4.65 -21.62 -1.51
C TRP A 72 5.10 -22.89 -2.23
N LYS A 73 4.21 -23.85 -2.44
CA LYS A 73 4.51 -25.08 -3.20
C LYS A 73 4.96 -24.78 -4.63
N GLN A 74 4.39 -23.76 -5.28
CA GLN A 74 4.72 -23.40 -6.66
C GLN A 74 5.96 -22.52 -6.77
N LEU A 75 6.17 -21.58 -5.83
CA LEU A 75 7.21 -20.56 -5.94
C LEU A 75 8.46 -20.82 -5.09
N GLY A 76 8.34 -21.59 -4.00
CA GLY A 76 9.44 -21.81 -3.04
C GLY A 76 10.04 -20.50 -2.56
N ASP A 77 11.36 -20.38 -2.66
CA ASP A 77 12.12 -19.22 -2.18
C ASP A 77 11.77 -17.90 -2.91
N SER A 78 11.20 -17.98 -4.12
CA SER A 78 10.76 -16.79 -4.87
C SER A 78 9.44 -16.19 -4.37
N THR A 79 8.76 -16.83 -3.42
CA THR A 79 7.43 -16.39 -2.94
C THR A 79 7.44 -14.94 -2.47
N PHE A 80 8.42 -14.53 -1.65
CA PHE A 80 8.49 -13.17 -1.11
C PHE A 80 8.69 -12.11 -2.20
N SER A 81 9.56 -12.40 -3.17
CA SER A 81 9.81 -11.54 -4.32
C SER A 81 8.55 -11.34 -5.16
N VAL A 82 7.84 -12.43 -5.48
CA VAL A 82 6.62 -12.37 -6.29
C VAL A 82 5.48 -11.65 -5.55
N VAL A 83 5.30 -11.88 -4.25
CA VAL A 83 4.30 -11.14 -3.45
C VAL A 83 4.65 -9.66 -3.36
N THR A 84 5.93 -9.29 -3.33
CA THR A 84 6.33 -7.89 -3.40
C THR A 84 5.98 -7.26 -4.76
N GLN A 85 6.16 -8.01 -5.85
CA GLN A 85 5.68 -7.58 -7.18
C GLN A 85 4.16 -7.43 -7.22
N MET A 86 3.39 -8.29 -6.54
CA MET A 86 1.94 -8.15 -6.37
C MET A 86 1.57 -6.87 -5.65
N TYR A 87 2.28 -6.53 -4.56
CA TYR A 87 2.08 -5.25 -3.87
C TYR A 87 2.32 -4.05 -4.79
N ILE A 88 3.39 -4.07 -5.60
CA ILE A 88 3.66 -2.99 -6.57
C ILE A 88 2.54 -2.91 -7.61
N ALA A 89 2.15 -4.05 -8.20
CA ALA A 89 1.09 -4.15 -9.20
C ALA A 89 -0.30 -3.77 -8.67
N ASP A 90 -0.58 -4.00 -7.40
CA ASP A 90 -1.83 -3.63 -6.72
C ASP A 90 -1.84 -2.15 -6.36
N PHE A 91 -0.77 -1.64 -5.73
CA PHE A 91 -0.84 -0.34 -5.06
C PHE A 91 -0.35 0.85 -5.88
N VAL A 92 0.57 0.66 -6.83
CA VAL A 92 0.99 1.77 -7.72
C VAL A 92 -0.17 2.28 -8.59
N PRO A 93 -1.05 1.43 -9.18
CA PRO A 93 -2.24 1.92 -9.88
C PRO A 93 -3.21 2.71 -8.97
N ARG A 94 -3.35 2.31 -7.70
CA ARG A 94 -4.18 3.05 -6.73
C ARG A 94 -3.61 4.44 -6.46
N VAL A 95 -2.30 4.54 -6.26
CA VAL A 95 -1.60 5.82 -6.10
C VAL A 95 -1.76 6.68 -7.35
N ARG A 96 -1.64 6.11 -8.54
CA ARG A 96 -1.90 6.83 -9.79
C ARG A 96 -3.31 7.43 -9.80
N ALA A 97 -4.34 6.63 -9.54
CA ALA A 97 -5.72 7.10 -9.50
C ALA A 97 -5.92 8.22 -8.48
N GLY A 98 -5.32 8.10 -7.29
CA GLY A 98 -5.33 9.14 -6.25
C GLY A 98 -4.68 10.44 -6.69
N LEU A 99 -3.45 10.38 -7.19
CA LEU A 99 -2.69 11.56 -7.63
C LEU A 99 -3.35 12.25 -8.83
N GLU A 100 -3.91 11.49 -9.77
CA GLU A 100 -4.69 12.03 -10.90
C GLU A 100 -5.98 12.71 -10.41
N ALA A 101 -6.72 12.07 -9.49
CA ALA A 101 -7.95 12.65 -8.93
C ALA A 101 -7.67 13.94 -8.13
N LEU A 102 -6.51 14.03 -7.47
CA LEU A 102 -6.09 15.21 -6.73
C LEU A 102 -5.50 16.31 -7.63
N GLY A 103 -5.06 15.98 -8.84
CA GLY A 103 -4.41 16.93 -9.75
C GLY A 103 -2.95 17.26 -9.39
N VAL A 104 -2.28 16.41 -8.60
CA VAL A 104 -0.90 16.63 -8.08
C VAL A 104 0.11 15.58 -8.57
N GLY A 105 -0.24 14.83 -9.61
CA GLY A 105 0.53 13.67 -10.08
C GLY A 105 1.63 13.93 -11.12
N SER A 106 1.73 15.13 -11.68
CA SER A 106 2.61 15.40 -12.84
C SER A 106 4.08 15.06 -12.60
N GLU A 107 4.60 15.30 -11.39
CA GLU A 107 6.00 15.03 -11.03
C GLU A 107 6.26 13.56 -10.65
N HIS A 108 5.20 12.78 -10.40
CA HIS A 108 5.30 11.42 -9.88
C HIS A 108 4.87 10.34 -10.90
N LEU A 109 4.16 10.75 -11.95
CA LEU A 109 3.55 9.87 -12.95
C LEU A 109 4.23 9.91 -14.32
N GLY A 110 5.49 10.38 -14.40
CA GLY A 110 6.25 10.43 -15.66
C GLY A 110 6.39 9.06 -16.37
N TRP A 111 6.29 7.96 -15.63
CA TRP A 111 6.29 6.59 -16.16
C TRP A 111 5.02 6.25 -16.97
N VAL A 112 3.94 7.02 -16.87
CA VAL A 112 2.67 6.75 -17.58
C VAL A 112 2.80 6.99 -19.09
N SER A 113 3.64 7.95 -19.50
CA SER A 113 3.80 8.35 -20.91
C SER A 113 5.22 8.21 -21.45
N GLY A 114 6.18 7.82 -20.60
CA GLY A 114 7.58 7.66 -20.95
C GLY A 114 7.94 6.24 -21.37
N PRO A 115 9.08 6.04 -22.08
CA PRO A 115 9.64 4.70 -22.24
C PRO A 115 10.03 4.13 -20.88
N VAL A 116 9.87 2.81 -20.72
CA VAL A 116 10.31 2.09 -19.52
C VAL A 116 11.63 1.39 -19.82
N ASP A 117 12.66 1.71 -19.05
CA ASP A 117 13.93 0.99 -19.04
C ASP A 117 13.81 -0.17 -18.05
N TRP A 118 13.71 -1.40 -18.56
CA TRP A 118 13.33 -2.57 -17.76
C TRP A 118 14.50 -3.06 -16.90
N ASP A 119 14.24 -3.17 -15.59
CA ASP A 119 15.18 -3.75 -14.64
C ASP A 119 14.83 -5.23 -14.38
N HIS A 120 15.65 -6.12 -14.92
CA HIS A 120 15.48 -7.57 -14.80
C HIS A 120 16.27 -8.18 -13.62
N THR A 121 17.01 -7.37 -12.87
CA THR A 121 18.05 -7.84 -11.95
C THR A 121 17.84 -7.43 -10.51
N THR A 122 17.24 -6.27 -10.24
CA THR A 122 17.01 -5.80 -8.88
C THR A 122 15.94 -6.64 -8.19
N GLU A 123 16.21 -7.04 -6.95
CA GLU A 123 15.24 -7.72 -6.10
C GLU A 123 14.13 -6.75 -5.69
N PRO A 124 12.86 -7.01 -6.04
CA PRO A 124 11.74 -6.12 -5.71
C PRO A 124 11.63 -5.74 -4.24
N SER A 125 11.94 -6.67 -3.32
CA SER A 125 11.88 -6.37 -1.89
C SER A 125 12.92 -5.36 -1.44
N ASP A 126 14.12 -5.36 -2.03
CA ASP A 126 15.13 -4.38 -1.67
C ASP A 126 14.67 -2.96 -2.05
N LEU A 127 14.16 -2.79 -3.27
CA LEU A 127 13.67 -1.49 -3.73
C LEU A 127 12.45 -1.00 -2.93
N VAL A 128 11.54 -1.90 -2.54
CA VAL A 128 10.39 -1.53 -1.72
C VAL A 128 10.83 -1.19 -0.30
N PHE A 129 11.47 -2.12 0.41
CA PHE A 129 11.68 -2.01 1.85
C PHE A 129 12.87 -1.14 2.24
N ASN A 130 13.91 -1.06 1.41
CA ASN A 130 15.13 -0.30 1.73
C ASN A 130 15.17 1.07 1.05
N GLU A 131 14.42 1.30 -0.03
CA GLU A 131 14.41 2.59 -0.72
C GLU A 131 13.05 3.31 -0.66
N PHE A 132 11.98 2.69 -1.19
CA PHE A 132 10.68 3.34 -1.29
C PHE A 132 10.07 3.67 0.07
N LEU A 133 9.93 2.67 0.96
CA LEU A 133 9.28 2.87 2.26
C LEU A 133 10.03 3.88 3.13
N PRO A 134 11.37 3.83 3.28
CA PRO A 134 12.10 4.83 4.06
C PRO A 134 12.00 6.23 3.46
N ALA A 135 11.99 6.36 2.13
CA ALA A 135 11.86 7.66 1.48
C ALA A 135 10.49 8.31 1.72
N VAL A 136 9.39 7.54 1.70
CA VAL A 136 8.08 8.06 2.12
C VAL A 136 8.09 8.36 3.62
N ALA A 137 8.67 7.47 4.44
CA ALA A 137 8.76 7.63 5.89
C ALA A 137 9.60 8.84 6.35
N ARG A 138 10.31 9.53 5.45
CA ARG A 138 11.03 10.80 5.72
C ARG A 138 10.24 12.05 5.34
N MET A 139 9.09 11.90 4.68
CA MET A 139 8.19 13.02 4.37
C MET A 139 7.55 13.56 5.66
N ARG A 140 7.30 14.86 5.75
CA ARG A 140 6.92 15.57 7.01
C ARG A 140 5.90 16.71 6.79
N ALA A 141 5.23 16.74 5.64
CA ALA A 141 4.20 17.71 5.33
C ALA A 141 2.89 17.37 6.07
N VAL A 142 2.52 16.09 6.15
CA VAL A 142 1.32 15.67 6.89
C VAL A 142 1.63 15.63 8.40
N ASP A 143 0.71 16.13 9.21
CA ASP A 143 0.88 16.10 10.65
C ASP A 143 0.87 14.65 11.18
N PRO A 144 1.67 14.35 12.23
CA PRO A 144 1.87 12.98 12.68
C PRO A 144 0.59 12.30 13.18
N VAL A 145 -0.39 13.06 13.69
CA VAL A 145 -1.67 12.50 14.13
C VAL A 145 -2.49 12.03 12.92
N THR A 146 -2.60 12.84 11.87
CA THR A 146 -3.28 12.44 10.62
C THR A 146 -2.57 11.25 9.95
N ALA A 147 -1.23 11.25 9.90
CA ALA A 147 -0.46 10.13 9.35
C ALA A 147 -0.74 8.81 10.10
N GLU A 148 -0.78 8.86 11.44
CA GLU A 148 -1.08 7.68 12.26
C GLU A 148 -2.54 7.20 12.13
N LEU A 149 -3.50 8.12 12.02
CA LEU A 149 -4.90 7.79 11.75
C LEU A 149 -5.05 7.01 10.43
N VAL A 150 -4.38 7.47 9.37
CA VAL A 150 -4.38 6.83 8.05
C VAL A 150 -3.69 5.47 8.11
N ARG A 151 -2.54 5.36 8.80
CA ARG A 151 -1.83 4.09 9.00
C ARG A 151 -2.72 3.06 9.69
N LEU A 152 -3.35 3.45 10.80
CA LEU A 152 -4.20 2.56 11.59
C LEU A 152 -5.48 2.19 10.84
N ARG A 153 -6.05 3.10 10.03
CA ARG A 153 -7.19 2.78 9.17
C ARG A 153 -6.83 1.72 8.13
N GLY A 154 -5.71 1.88 7.42
CA GLY A 154 -5.23 0.88 6.47
C GLY A 154 -4.90 -0.46 7.15
N ALA A 155 -4.29 -0.42 8.34
CA ALA A 155 -4.03 -1.63 9.13
C ALA A 155 -5.31 -2.35 9.57
N ALA A 156 -6.38 -1.61 9.90
CA ALA A 156 -7.69 -2.18 10.20
C ALA A 156 -8.27 -2.90 8.97
N GLN A 157 -8.23 -2.24 7.81
CA GLN A 157 -8.75 -2.76 6.54
C GLN A 157 -8.03 -4.02 6.06
N HIS A 158 -6.70 -4.05 6.17
CA HIS A 158 -5.90 -5.23 5.80
C HIS A 158 -5.81 -6.28 6.91
N ASN A 159 -6.43 -6.02 8.07
CA ASN A 159 -6.33 -6.85 9.27
C ASN A 159 -4.88 -7.17 9.71
N CYS A 160 -3.94 -6.24 9.55
CA CYS A 160 -2.53 -6.43 9.93
C CYS A 160 -2.36 -6.44 11.46
N ARG A 161 -2.13 -7.60 12.08
CA ARG A 161 -2.02 -7.72 13.55
C ARG A 161 -0.78 -7.01 14.10
N LEU A 162 0.35 -7.15 13.42
CA LEU A 162 1.60 -6.41 13.69
C LEU A 162 1.38 -4.88 13.73
N CYS A 163 0.68 -4.36 12.73
CA CYS A 163 0.47 -2.92 12.61
C CYS A 163 -0.47 -2.39 13.70
N LYS A 164 -1.50 -3.18 14.07
CA LYS A 164 -2.46 -2.85 15.13
C LYS A 164 -1.82 -2.85 16.52
N SER A 165 -0.79 -3.66 16.75
CA SER A 165 -0.06 -3.73 18.03
C SER A 165 0.93 -2.60 18.25
N LEU A 166 1.04 -1.64 17.32
CA LEU A 166 2.05 -0.59 17.33
C LEU A 166 1.44 0.80 17.33
N ARG A 167 2.12 1.77 17.97
CA ARG A 167 1.80 3.21 17.91
C ARG A 167 3.04 4.03 17.62
N GLU A 168 2.92 4.98 16.70
CA GLU A 168 4.01 5.91 16.41
C GLU A 168 4.12 6.96 17.54
N ALA A 169 5.33 7.12 18.08
CA ALA A 169 5.60 7.92 19.26
C ALA A 169 5.35 9.42 19.04
N THR A 170 5.76 9.95 17.88
CA THR A 170 5.56 11.36 17.51
C THR A 170 4.08 11.71 17.43
N ALA A 171 3.24 10.81 16.92
CA ALA A 171 1.79 10.98 16.87
C ALA A 171 1.16 11.00 18.26
N LEU A 172 1.60 10.12 19.17
CA LEU A 172 1.18 10.15 20.57
C LEU A 172 1.59 11.46 21.26
N ASP A 173 2.82 11.90 21.08
CA ASP A 173 3.35 13.13 21.66
C ASP A 173 2.65 14.39 21.09
N ALA A 174 2.17 14.32 19.85
CA ALA A 174 1.37 15.35 19.19
C ALA A 174 -0.12 15.35 19.58
N GLY A 175 -0.54 14.49 20.52
CA GLY A 175 -1.91 14.44 21.04
C GLY A 175 -2.78 13.32 20.48
N GLY A 176 -2.19 12.40 19.70
CA GLY A 176 -2.82 11.13 19.36
C GLY A 176 -3.03 10.25 20.59
N SER A 177 -4.08 9.44 20.57
CA SER A 177 -4.47 8.64 21.73
C SER A 177 -5.30 7.42 21.34
N GLU A 178 -5.34 6.40 22.19
CA GLU A 178 -6.23 5.24 21.99
C GLU A 178 -7.71 5.62 21.89
N SER A 179 -8.13 6.70 22.58
CA SER A 179 -9.50 7.20 22.47
C SER A 179 -9.81 7.82 21.09
N LEU A 180 -8.82 8.44 20.45
CA LEU A 180 -8.94 8.93 19.08
C LEU A 180 -8.90 7.77 18.10
N TYR A 181 -7.99 6.82 18.30
CA TYR A 181 -7.79 5.69 17.41
C TYR A 181 -8.93 4.67 17.46
N GLY A 182 -9.59 4.51 18.61
CA GLY A 182 -10.79 3.70 18.75
C GLY A 182 -11.99 4.19 17.92
N ASP A 183 -11.98 5.46 17.51
CA ASP A 183 -13.04 6.02 16.65
C ASP A 183 -12.78 5.73 15.14
N ILE A 184 -11.59 5.25 14.75
CA ILE A 184 -11.19 5.09 13.33
C ILE A 184 -12.12 4.16 12.55
N GLU A 185 -12.69 3.12 13.15
CA GLU A 185 -13.58 2.21 12.41
C GLU A 185 -14.95 2.85 12.08
N ARG A 186 -15.36 3.86 12.86
CA ARG A 186 -16.61 4.61 12.71
C ARG A 186 -16.33 6.11 12.70
N TYR A 187 -15.30 6.53 11.94
CA TYR A 187 -14.79 7.88 12.00
C TYR A 187 -15.83 8.94 11.63
N GLU A 188 -16.83 8.60 10.83
CA GLU A 188 -17.92 9.50 10.43
C GLU A 188 -18.71 10.02 11.62
N ASP A 189 -18.96 9.15 12.60
CA ASP A 189 -19.76 9.46 13.79
C ASP A 189 -18.93 10.13 14.90
N SER A 190 -17.60 10.15 14.77
CA SER A 190 -16.73 10.70 15.80
C SER A 190 -16.87 12.22 15.91
N SER A 191 -17.10 12.70 17.13
CA SER A 191 -17.00 14.12 17.47
C SER A 191 -15.57 14.55 17.82
N ARG A 192 -14.62 13.60 17.94
CA ARG A 192 -13.20 13.86 18.27
C ARG A 192 -12.36 14.12 17.03
N LEU A 193 -12.72 13.50 15.90
CA LEU A 193 -12.02 13.65 14.64
C LEU A 193 -12.42 14.93 13.92
N THR A 194 -11.42 15.71 13.50
CA THR A 194 -11.62 16.92 12.72
C THR A 194 -12.16 16.59 11.32
N ARG A 195 -12.77 17.57 10.65
CA ARG A 195 -13.20 17.42 9.25
C ARG A 195 -12.03 17.02 8.34
N ARG A 196 -10.85 17.60 8.57
CA ARG A 196 -9.63 17.29 7.81
C ARG A 196 -9.18 15.84 8.02
N ALA A 197 -9.19 15.35 9.26
CA ALA A 197 -8.88 13.94 9.55
C ALA A 197 -9.89 12.98 8.89
N LYS A 198 -11.19 13.29 8.94
CA LYS A 198 -12.21 12.48 8.25
C LYS A 198 -12.02 12.46 6.73
N ALA A 199 -11.63 13.58 6.13
CA ALA A 199 -11.32 13.62 4.69
C ALA A 199 -10.14 12.70 4.32
N ALA A 200 -9.07 12.68 5.12
CA ALA A 200 -7.96 11.74 4.93
C ALA A 200 -8.39 10.27 5.08
N LEU A 201 -9.24 9.96 6.05
CA LEU A 201 -9.77 8.61 6.27
C LEU A 201 -10.69 8.14 5.11
N ARG A 202 -11.57 9.00 4.60
CA ARG A 202 -12.39 8.71 3.40
C ARG A 202 -11.52 8.49 2.17
N TYR A 203 -10.49 9.30 2.00
CA TYR A 203 -9.54 9.15 0.89
C TYR A 203 -8.78 7.83 0.99
N THR A 204 -8.35 7.44 2.19
CA THR A 204 -7.73 6.13 2.47
C THR A 204 -8.69 5.00 2.10
N ASP A 205 -9.95 5.06 2.54
CA ASP A 205 -10.99 4.07 2.20
C ASP A 205 -11.23 3.99 0.69
N GLY A 206 -11.27 5.14 0.01
CA GLY A 206 -11.40 5.23 -1.44
C GLY A 206 -10.27 4.52 -2.17
N LEU A 207 -9.02 4.80 -1.80
CA LEU A 207 -7.85 4.15 -2.40
C LEU A 207 -7.78 2.64 -2.12
N VAL A 208 -8.20 2.20 -0.93
CA VAL A 208 -8.12 0.78 -0.53
C VAL A 208 -9.27 -0.06 -1.11
N TRP A 209 -10.49 0.46 -1.19
CA TRP A 209 -11.66 -0.35 -1.56
C TRP A 209 -12.28 -0.01 -2.91
N THR A 210 -12.20 1.24 -3.34
CA THR A 210 -12.90 1.71 -4.55
C THR A 210 -12.04 2.61 -5.43
N PRO A 211 -10.78 2.26 -5.72
CA PRO A 211 -9.84 3.19 -6.34
C PRO A 211 -10.24 3.60 -7.77
N ALA A 212 -10.90 2.73 -8.54
CA ALA A 212 -11.45 3.06 -9.87
C ALA A 212 -12.68 3.99 -9.82
N HIS A 213 -13.30 4.13 -8.65
CA HIS A 213 -14.48 4.93 -8.40
C HIS A 213 -14.23 5.98 -7.31
N LEU A 214 -12.97 6.40 -7.16
CA LEU A 214 -12.61 7.42 -6.18
C LEU A 214 -13.47 8.66 -6.42
N VAL A 215 -14.45 8.86 -5.54
CA VAL A 215 -15.52 9.83 -5.75
C VAL A 215 -14.93 11.23 -5.83
N ALA A 216 -15.38 12.01 -6.82
CA ALA A 216 -14.88 13.36 -7.05
C ALA A 216 -14.95 14.24 -5.79
N ASP A 217 -15.97 14.04 -4.96
CA ASP A 217 -16.16 14.73 -3.68
C ASP A 217 -15.09 14.36 -2.65
N VAL A 218 -14.66 13.09 -2.57
CA VAL A 218 -13.59 12.65 -1.66
C VAL A 218 -12.28 13.34 -2.04
N ALA A 219 -11.94 13.36 -3.33
CA ALA A 219 -10.75 14.08 -3.80
C ALA A 219 -10.88 15.61 -3.60
N ALA A 220 -12.09 16.17 -3.77
CA ALA A 220 -12.36 17.59 -3.55
C ALA A 220 -12.17 18.00 -2.08
N GLU A 221 -12.60 17.17 -1.14
CA GLU A 221 -12.38 17.42 0.28
C GLU A 221 -10.89 17.42 0.65
N VAL A 222 -10.11 16.49 0.08
CA VAL A 222 -8.65 16.49 0.27
C VAL A 222 -8.03 17.75 -0.34
N ARG A 223 -8.36 18.10 -1.59
CA ARG A 223 -7.87 19.34 -2.24
C ARG A 223 -8.22 20.62 -1.47
N SER A 224 -9.37 20.65 -0.80
CA SER A 224 -9.79 21.79 0.02
C SER A 224 -9.11 21.83 1.38
N GLY A 225 -8.75 20.66 1.92
CA GLY A 225 -8.28 20.51 3.29
C GLY A 225 -6.76 20.44 3.41
N PHE A 226 -6.05 20.08 2.33
CA PHE A 226 -4.62 19.78 2.29
C PHE A 226 -3.93 20.58 1.18
N SER A 227 -2.70 21.02 1.45
CA SER A 227 -1.81 21.56 0.41
C SER A 227 -1.41 20.46 -0.58
N GLU A 228 -0.85 20.83 -1.73
CA GLU A 228 -0.39 19.86 -2.73
C GLU A 228 0.66 18.89 -2.16
N ALA A 229 1.63 19.40 -1.40
CA ALA A 229 2.66 18.59 -0.75
C ALA A 229 2.06 17.60 0.27
N GLU A 230 1.10 18.05 1.08
CA GLU A 230 0.40 17.18 2.03
C GLU A 230 -0.47 16.13 1.32
N ALA A 231 -1.11 16.47 0.21
CA ALA A 231 -1.96 15.55 -0.53
C ALA A 231 -1.14 14.47 -1.26
N VAL A 232 0.04 14.83 -1.77
CA VAL A 232 1.05 13.89 -2.29
C VAL A 232 1.53 12.95 -1.18
N GLU A 233 1.97 13.50 -0.05
CA GLU A 233 2.47 12.71 1.09
C GLU A 233 1.38 11.78 1.63
N LEU A 234 0.16 12.28 1.82
CA LEU A 234 -0.99 11.46 2.24
C LEU A 234 -1.20 10.26 1.31
N THR A 235 -1.10 10.47 -0.01
CA THR A 235 -1.27 9.39 -0.99
C THR A 235 -0.13 8.36 -0.90
N PHE A 236 1.10 8.83 -0.73
CA PHE A 236 2.26 7.96 -0.55
C PHE A 236 2.25 7.24 0.79
N ASP A 237 1.77 7.85 1.87
CA ASP A 237 1.59 7.23 3.17
C ASP A 237 0.60 6.08 3.10
N VAL A 238 -0.53 6.24 2.40
CA VAL A 238 -1.48 5.14 2.18
C VAL A 238 -0.78 3.95 1.51
N MET A 239 0.04 4.20 0.48
CA MET A 239 0.83 3.15 -0.16
C MET A 239 1.88 2.53 0.76
N ARG A 240 2.71 3.36 1.40
CA ARG A 240 3.73 2.91 2.35
C ARG A 240 3.11 2.01 3.42
N ASN A 241 2.00 2.43 4.02
CA ASN A 241 1.30 1.70 5.06
C ASN A 241 0.69 0.39 4.51
N ALA A 242 0.25 0.37 3.25
CA ALA A 242 -0.24 -0.83 2.58
C ALA A 242 0.85 -1.86 2.23
N SER A 243 2.13 -1.57 2.42
CA SER A 243 3.18 -2.62 2.39
C SER A 243 2.92 -3.74 3.40
N ASN A 244 2.11 -3.47 4.44
CA ASN A 244 1.63 -4.48 5.37
C ASN A 244 0.86 -5.63 4.69
N LYS A 245 0.31 -5.42 3.48
CA LYS A 245 -0.35 -6.47 2.70
C LYS A 245 0.60 -7.63 2.42
N VAL A 246 1.90 -7.37 2.22
CA VAL A 246 2.93 -8.42 2.02
C VAL A 246 3.04 -9.33 3.25
N ALA A 247 3.08 -8.76 4.45
CA ALA A 247 3.16 -9.55 5.68
C ALA A 247 1.85 -10.32 5.93
N VAL A 248 0.70 -9.67 5.75
CA VAL A 248 -0.62 -10.29 5.93
C VAL A 248 -0.84 -11.44 4.95
N SER A 249 -0.51 -11.25 3.67
CA SER A 249 -0.72 -12.28 2.65
C SER A 249 0.09 -13.53 2.94
N LEU A 250 1.28 -13.38 3.52
CA LEU A 250 2.16 -14.48 3.92
C LEU A 250 1.86 -15.03 5.32
N GLY A 251 0.97 -14.40 6.08
CA GLY A 251 0.68 -14.76 7.47
C GLY A 251 1.84 -14.44 8.43
N ALA A 252 2.74 -13.54 8.03
CA ALA A 252 3.92 -13.09 8.76
C ALA A 252 3.67 -11.82 9.60
N ASP A 253 2.41 -11.50 9.89
CA ASP A 253 1.97 -10.29 10.57
C ASP A 253 1.76 -10.48 12.07
N ALA A 254 2.46 -11.41 12.73
CA ALA A 254 2.30 -11.64 14.17
C ALA A 254 2.45 -10.32 14.98
N PRO A 255 1.59 -10.07 15.97
CA PRO A 255 1.66 -8.86 16.76
C PRO A 255 2.97 -8.81 17.55
N ARG A 256 3.48 -7.60 17.80
CA ARG A 256 4.66 -7.39 18.65
C ARG A 256 4.38 -7.65 20.13
N VAL A 257 3.16 -7.34 20.57
CA VAL A 257 2.70 -7.51 21.95
C VAL A 257 1.35 -8.24 21.97
N GLU A 258 1.14 -9.10 22.95
CA GLU A 258 -0.11 -9.88 23.10
C GLU A 258 -1.29 -9.00 23.55
N GLU A 259 -1.02 -8.03 24.42
CA GLU A 259 -2.01 -7.07 24.93
C GLU A 259 -1.49 -5.63 24.83
N GLY A 260 -2.40 -4.69 24.56
CA GLY A 260 -2.07 -3.27 24.45
C GLY A 260 -1.31 -2.93 23.17
N THR A 261 -0.38 -1.98 23.28
CA THR A 261 0.38 -1.43 22.15
C THR A 261 1.82 -1.14 22.55
N GLU A 262 2.76 -1.41 21.66
CA GLU A 262 4.16 -0.99 21.79
C GLU A 262 4.41 0.30 20.99
N ARG A 263 5.27 1.18 21.52
CA ARG A 263 5.67 2.41 20.84
C ARG A 263 6.82 2.14 19.87
N TYR A 264 6.79 2.81 18.72
CA TYR A 264 7.93 2.88 17.82
C TYR A 264 8.11 4.32 17.34
N LEU A 265 9.29 4.65 16.84
CA LEU A 265 9.56 5.92 16.15
C LEU A 265 10.12 5.65 14.76
N LEU A 266 10.01 6.66 13.89
CA LEU A 266 10.74 6.71 12.63
C LEU A 266 11.97 7.58 12.83
N ASP A 267 13.16 7.03 12.61
CA ASP A 267 14.39 7.81 12.69
C ASP A 267 14.56 8.76 11.49
N VAL A 268 15.69 9.49 11.47
CA VAL A 268 15.99 10.46 10.42
C VAL A 268 16.13 9.82 9.03
N ASP A 269 16.46 8.54 8.97
CA ASP A 269 16.60 7.77 7.74
C ASP A 269 15.27 7.15 7.30
N GLY A 270 14.23 7.25 8.12
CA GLY A 270 12.90 6.68 7.88
C GLY A 270 12.78 5.22 8.31
N GLN A 271 13.71 4.73 9.13
CA GLN A 271 13.70 3.38 9.67
C GLN A 271 12.89 3.31 10.97
N THR A 272 12.23 2.18 11.18
CA THR A 272 11.47 1.91 12.40
C THR A 272 12.42 1.54 13.54
N VAL A 273 12.41 2.34 14.61
CA VAL A 273 13.14 2.05 15.85
C VAL A 273 12.15 1.78 16.97
N PHE A 274 12.35 0.68 17.69
CA PHE A 274 11.52 0.27 18.81
C PHE A 274 12.18 0.68 20.12
N SER A 275 11.36 1.11 21.08
CA SER A 275 11.80 1.60 22.39
C SER A 275 11.10 0.86 23.53
#